data_AF-A0A371M8Y6-F1
#
_entry.id   AF-A0A371M8Y6-F1
#
_cell.length_a   1.000
_cell.length_b   1.000
_cell.length_c   1.000
_cell.angle_alpha   90.00
_cell.angle_beta   90.00
_cell.angle_gamma   90.00
#
_symmetry.space_group_name_H-M   'P 1'
#
loop_
_entity.id
_entity.type
_entity.pdbx_description
1 polymer ?
#
loop_
_entity_poly.entity_id
_entity_poly.type
_entity_poly.pdbx_seq_one_letter_code
_entity_poly.pdbx_strand_id
1 'polypeptide(L)'
;MSNSASHPTERQSERAYRTHPLGVRIVEYDDPDGDGRRYGFRAPDHAGREFDDPDTAALYADVYFDVNGFVEAGTGDRGVPPEVIQAGRDTLAAYFLTQPYADADWVASFYGKKRARIERYAAAVRRRAEEIREGVEALEREGNSVADDASVGCQVRTDI
;
A
#
# COMPACT_ATOMS: atom_id res chain seq x y z
N MET A 1 -17.54 29.27 21.46
CA MET A 1 -17.78 27.97 22.11
C MET A 1 -17.76 26.90 21.03
N SER A 2 -17.12 25.77 21.36
CA SER A 2 -17.11 24.48 20.65
C SER A 2 -16.33 24.38 19.34
N ASN A 3 -15.06 24.03 19.49
CA ASN A 3 -14.25 23.36 18.47
C ASN A 3 -14.77 21.92 18.37
N SER A 4 -15.41 21.56 17.25
CA SER A 4 -15.68 20.16 16.91
C SER A 4 -14.37 19.53 16.42
N ALA A 5 -13.53 19.11 17.36
CA ALA A 5 -12.49 18.15 17.07
C ALA A 5 -13.19 16.79 16.84
N SER A 6 -13.41 16.46 15.58
CA SER A 6 -13.78 15.10 15.18
C SER A 6 -12.68 14.17 15.66
N HIS A 7 -12.89 13.48 16.78
CA HIS A 7 -12.05 12.35 17.16
C HIS A 7 -12.11 11.32 16.04
N PRO A 8 -10.97 10.77 15.59
CA PRO A 8 -11.00 9.63 14.71
C PRO A 8 -11.68 8.53 15.53
N THR A 9 -12.84 8.07 15.06
CA THR A 9 -13.43 6.86 15.57
C THR A 9 -12.42 5.76 15.25
N GLU A 10 -11.56 5.43 16.21
CA GLU A 10 -10.89 4.14 16.22
C GLU A 10 -12.00 3.12 16.04
N ARG A 11 -12.10 2.52 14.85
CA ARG A 11 -12.94 1.36 14.64
C ARG A 11 -12.36 0.32 15.58
N GLN A 12 -12.98 0.12 16.74
CA GLN A 12 -12.46 -0.66 17.89
C GLN A 12 -12.15 -2.14 17.56
N SER A 13 -12.35 -2.56 16.30
CA SER A 13 -12.05 -3.89 15.77
C SER A 13 -10.94 -3.92 14.72
N GLU A 14 -10.28 -2.79 14.41
CA GLU A 14 -9.18 -2.74 13.42
C GLU A 14 -7.96 -3.50 13.94
N ARG A 15 -7.50 -4.50 13.17
CA ARG A 15 -6.31 -5.30 13.47
C ARG A 15 -5.34 -5.20 12.30
N ALA A 16 -4.04 -5.17 12.57
CA ALA A 16 -3.06 -5.22 11.51
C ALA A 16 -3.12 -6.59 10.81
N TYR A 17 -3.41 -6.61 9.51
CA TYR A 17 -3.35 -7.80 8.67
C TYR A 17 -1.94 -7.97 8.10
N ARG A 18 -1.35 -6.88 7.61
CA ARG A 18 0.02 -6.84 7.08
C ARG A 18 0.65 -5.47 7.32
N THR A 19 1.91 -5.44 7.74
CA THR A 19 2.68 -4.21 7.89
C THR A 19 3.82 -4.18 6.89
N HIS A 20 4.13 -2.99 6.41
CA HIS A 20 5.21 -2.71 5.47
C HIS A 20 6.02 -1.51 5.96
N PRO A 21 7.21 -1.27 5.39
CA PRO A 21 8.00 -0.07 5.65
C PRO A 21 7.24 1.22 5.33
N LEU A 22 7.81 2.35 5.73
CA LEU A 22 7.25 3.70 5.47
C LEU A 22 5.85 3.90 6.07
N GLY A 23 5.50 3.15 7.13
CA GLY A 23 4.20 3.24 7.80
C GLY A 23 3.02 2.72 6.96
N VAL A 24 3.29 2.00 5.86
CA VAL A 24 2.26 1.40 5.02
C VAL A 24 1.74 0.13 5.69
N ARG A 25 0.42 -0.06 5.75
CA ARG A 25 -0.18 -1.26 6.33
C ARG A 25 -1.52 -1.61 5.70
N ILE A 26 -1.84 -2.89 5.75
CA ILE A 26 -3.18 -3.43 5.50
C ILE A 26 -3.76 -3.80 6.84
N VAL A 27 -4.97 -3.36 7.09
CA VAL A 27 -5.74 -3.67 8.30
C VAL A 27 -6.94 -4.50 7.95
N GLU A 28 -7.39 -5.33 8.88
CA GLU A 28 -8.63 -6.08 8.78
C GLU A 28 -9.60 -5.62 9.87
N TYR A 29 -10.89 -5.66 9.57
CA TYR A 29 -11.95 -5.41 10.53
C TYR A 29 -13.22 -6.15 10.10
N ASP A 30 -14.13 -6.37 11.05
CA ASP A 30 -15.41 -7.00 10.78
C ASP A 30 -16.29 -6.07 9.95
N ASP A 31 -16.98 -6.61 8.94
CA ASP A 31 -17.86 -5.85 8.08
C ASP A 31 -19.01 -5.24 8.92
N PRO A 32 -19.18 -3.90 8.94
CA PRO A 32 -20.26 -3.28 9.70
C PRO A 32 -21.66 -3.64 9.17
N ASP A 33 -21.77 -4.03 7.90
CA ASP A 33 -23.05 -4.22 7.20
C ASP A 33 -23.36 -5.71 6.89
N GLY A 34 -22.51 -6.65 7.33
CA GLY A 34 -22.69 -8.07 7.02
C GLY A 34 -21.81 -9.04 7.81
N ASP A 35 -21.95 -10.33 7.48
CA ASP A 35 -21.11 -11.41 8.04
C ASP A 35 -19.87 -11.58 7.16
N GLY A 36 -18.82 -10.78 7.43
CA GLY A 36 -17.62 -10.79 6.61
C GLY A 36 -16.44 -10.03 7.22
N ARG A 37 -15.31 -10.06 6.50
CA ARG A 37 -14.11 -9.29 6.82
C ARG A 37 -13.87 -8.28 5.72
N ARG A 38 -13.44 -7.09 6.11
CA ARG A 38 -13.04 -6.00 5.21
C ARG A 38 -11.58 -5.67 5.43
N TYR A 39 -10.91 -5.26 4.37
CA TYR A 39 -9.48 -4.99 4.36
C TYR A 39 -9.21 -3.55 3.95
N GLY A 40 -8.50 -2.81 4.79
CA GLY A 40 -8.17 -1.41 4.56
C GLY A 40 -6.69 -1.20 4.26
N PHE A 41 -6.37 -0.57 3.14
CA PHE A 41 -5.05 0.00 2.91
C PHE A 41 -4.90 1.33 3.65
N ARG A 42 -3.74 1.53 4.30
CA ARG A 42 -3.35 2.75 5.01
C ARG A 42 -1.91 3.11 4.66
N ALA A 43 -1.65 4.38 4.38
CA ALA A 43 -0.31 4.94 4.25
C ALA A 43 -0.32 6.41 4.74
N PRO A 44 0.81 6.95 5.22
CA PRO A 44 0.85 8.30 5.84
C PRO A 44 0.30 9.42 4.94
N ASP A 45 0.62 9.40 3.66
CA ASP A 45 0.24 10.43 2.69
C ASP A 45 -0.84 9.95 1.69
N HIS A 46 -1.64 8.95 2.09
CA HIS A 46 -2.70 8.39 1.25
C HIS A 46 -4.03 8.37 2.01
N ALA A 47 -5.13 8.68 1.33
CA ALA A 47 -6.49 8.67 1.92
C ALA A 47 -6.97 7.28 2.37
N GLY A 48 -6.16 6.24 2.17
CA GLY A 48 -6.55 4.84 2.32
C GLY A 48 -7.55 4.36 1.27
N ARG A 49 -7.83 3.05 1.29
CA ARG A 49 -8.84 2.41 0.45
C ARG A 49 -9.32 1.12 1.10
N GLU A 50 -10.58 0.74 0.88
CA GLU A 50 -11.20 -0.45 1.46
C GLU A 50 -11.46 -1.51 0.38
N PHE A 51 -11.32 -2.78 0.74
CA PHE A 51 -11.42 -3.94 -0.14
C PHE A 51 -12.18 -5.08 0.55
N ASP A 52 -12.84 -5.92 -0.25
CA ASP A 52 -13.50 -7.15 0.20
C ASP A 52 -12.53 -8.32 0.40
N ASP A 53 -11.36 -8.24 -0.22
CA ASP A 53 -10.41 -9.34 -0.31
C ASP A 53 -8.98 -8.86 0.02
N PRO A 54 -8.22 -9.65 0.82
CA PRO A 54 -6.87 -9.28 1.23
C PRO A 54 -5.87 -9.27 0.05
N ASP A 55 -6.05 -10.11 -0.96
CA ASP A 55 -5.14 -10.19 -2.11
C ASP A 55 -5.24 -8.94 -3.00
N THR A 56 -6.44 -8.37 -3.15
CA THR A 56 -6.65 -7.10 -3.84
C THR A 56 -6.06 -5.94 -3.03
N ALA A 57 -6.27 -5.93 -1.71
CA ALA A 57 -5.63 -4.94 -0.83
C ALA A 57 -4.10 -5.00 -0.92
N ALA A 58 -3.53 -6.21 -0.98
CA ALA A 58 -2.11 -6.43 -1.16
C ALA A 58 -1.62 -5.96 -2.54
N LEU A 59 -2.34 -6.27 -3.61
CA LEU A 59 -1.98 -5.80 -4.96
C LEU A 59 -2.02 -4.27 -5.06
N TYR A 60 -2.97 -3.62 -4.38
CA TYR A 60 -3.04 -2.17 -4.31
C TYR A 60 -1.84 -1.57 -3.57
N ALA A 61 -1.43 -2.19 -2.46
CA ALA A 61 -0.20 -1.81 -1.77
C ALA A 61 1.04 -2.02 -2.66
N ASP A 62 1.08 -3.10 -3.44
CA ASP A 62 2.17 -3.35 -4.39
C ASP A 62 2.24 -2.26 -5.46
N VAL A 63 1.10 -1.83 -6.03
CA VAL A 63 1.06 -0.69 -6.95
C VAL A 63 1.56 0.59 -6.28
N TYR A 64 1.18 0.83 -5.02
CA TYR A 64 1.63 2.01 -4.27
C TYR A 64 3.16 2.03 -4.12
N PHE A 65 3.77 0.91 -3.75
CA PHE A 65 5.23 0.81 -3.68
C PHE A 65 5.89 0.93 -5.07
N ASP A 66 5.33 0.28 -6.09
CA ASP A 66 5.88 0.27 -7.46
C ASP A 66 6.04 1.66 -8.07
N VAL A 67 5.15 2.59 -7.71
CA VAL A 67 5.18 3.98 -8.20
C VAL A 67 5.66 5.00 -7.18
N ASN A 68 6.13 4.53 -6.01
CA ASN A 68 6.55 5.39 -4.90
C ASN A 68 5.44 6.34 -4.40
N GLY A 69 4.21 5.83 -4.34
CA GLY A 69 3.02 6.56 -3.91
C GLY A 69 2.27 7.25 -5.06
N PHE A 70 0.95 7.39 -4.89
CA PHE A 70 0.08 8.07 -5.85
C PHE A 70 -1.11 8.70 -5.13
N VAL A 71 -1.85 9.58 -5.82
CA VAL A 71 -3.03 10.26 -5.27
C VAL A 71 -4.24 10.01 -6.18
N GLU A 72 -5.30 9.39 -5.63
CA GLU A 72 -6.55 9.17 -6.37
C GLU A 72 -7.49 10.40 -6.36
N ALA A 73 -7.27 11.37 -5.47
CA ALA A 73 -8.09 12.56 -5.38
C ALA A 73 -8.11 13.35 -6.71
N GLY A 74 -9.31 13.66 -7.21
CA GLY A 74 -9.49 14.38 -8.47
C GLY A 74 -9.41 13.53 -9.74
N THR A 75 -9.19 12.21 -9.62
CA THR A 75 -9.21 11.29 -10.78
C THR A 75 -10.64 10.90 -11.21
N GLY A 76 -11.61 10.96 -10.28
CA GLY A 76 -13.00 10.54 -10.47
C GLY A 76 -13.20 9.02 -10.28
N ASP A 77 -14.45 8.56 -10.29
CA ASP A 77 -14.82 7.18 -9.88
C ASP A 77 -14.18 6.06 -10.72
N ARG A 78 -13.78 6.36 -11.95
CA ARG A 78 -13.08 5.43 -12.87
C ARG A 78 -11.73 5.99 -13.33
N GLY A 79 -11.24 7.00 -12.61
CA GLY A 79 -10.00 7.66 -12.91
C GLY A 79 -8.78 6.79 -12.65
N VAL A 80 -7.66 7.21 -13.23
CA VAL A 80 -6.37 6.60 -13.00
C VAL A 80 -5.41 7.71 -12.56
N PRO A 81 -4.69 7.53 -11.43
CA PRO A 81 -3.67 8.47 -10.99
C PRO A 81 -2.60 8.70 -12.07
N PRO A 82 -2.12 9.95 -12.26
CA PRO A 82 -1.07 10.24 -13.23
C PRO A 82 0.21 9.40 -13.04
N GLU A 83 0.58 9.09 -11.80
CA GLU A 83 1.75 8.28 -11.43
C GLU A 83 1.62 6.85 -11.96
N VAL A 84 0.42 6.26 -11.82
CA VAL A 84 0.10 4.91 -12.31
C VAL A 84 0.14 4.86 -13.84
N ILE A 85 -0.38 5.89 -14.52
CA ILE A 85 -0.32 5.97 -15.99
C ILE A 85 1.14 6.04 -16.46
N GLN A 86 1.96 6.85 -15.80
CA GLN A 86 3.36 7.08 -16.17
C GLN A 86 4.25 5.85 -15.91
N ALA A 87 3.94 5.06 -14.88
CA ALA A 87 4.67 3.82 -14.56
C ALA A 87 4.59 2.76 -15.66
N GLY A 88 3.52 2.78 -16.45
CA GLY A 88 3.38 1.98 -17.67
C GLY A 88 2.31 0.89 -17.59
N ARG A 89 2.33 0.03 -18.61
CA ARG A 89 1.19 -0.86 -18.92
C ARG A 89 0.95 -1.93 -17.86
N ASP A 90 2.01 -2.44 -17.26
CA ASP A 90 1.92 -3.49 -16.26
C ASP A 90 1.37 -2.96 -14.94
N THR A 91 1.86 -1.81 -14.48
CA THR A 91 1.34 -1.11 -13.30
C THR A 91 -0.10 -0.66 -13.51
N LEU A 92 -0.44 -0.11 -14.69
CA LEU A 92 -1.82 0.23 -15.02
C LEU A 92 -2.74 -0.99 -15.04
N ALA A 93 -2.28 -2.13 -15.57
CA ALA A 93 -3.06 -3.38 -15.53
C ALA A 93 -3.27 -3.87 -14.08
N ALA A 94 -2.23 -3.83 -13.25
CA ALA A 94 -2.32 -4.19 -11.84
C ALA A 94 -3.28 -3.26 -11.08
N TYR A 95 -3.21 -1.95 -11.31
CA TYR A 95 -4.14 -0.99 -10.72
C TYR A 95 -5.58 -1.27 -11.13
N PHE A 96 -5.85 -1.57 -12.41
CA PHE A 96 -7.21 -1.94 -12.82
C PHE A 96 -7.74 -3.20 -12.13
N LEU A 97 -6.89 -4.20 -11.88
CA LEU A 97 -7.29 -5.38 -11.11
C LEU A 97 -7.68 -5.07 -9.66
N THR A 98 -7.36 -3.87 -9.15
CA THR A 98 -7.79 -3.42 -7.82
C THR A 98 -9.11 -2.65 -7.83
N GLN A 99 -9.66 -2.39 -9.01
CA GLN A 99 -10.90 -1.65 -9.15
C GLN A 99 -12.10 -2.61 -9.06
N PRO A 100 -13.17 -2.23 -8.34
CA PRO A 100 -14.32 -3.12 -8.10
C PRO A 100 -15.08 -3.51 -9.37
N TYR A 101 -14.87 -2.79 -10.47
CA TYR A 101 -15.54 -3.03 -11.76
C TYR A 101 -14.71 -3.88 -12.73
N ALA A 102 -13.48 -4.26 -12.40
CA ALA A 102 -12.55 -4.87 -13.34
C ALA A 102 -11.96 -6.17 -12.77
N ASP A 103 -12.16 -7.25 -13.53
CA ASP A 103 -11.49 -8.53 -13.31
C ASP A 103 -10.41 -8.77 -14.38
N ALA A 104 -9.71 -9.91 -14.29
CA ALA A 104 -8.63 -10.23 -15.22
C ALA A 104 -9.10 -10.40 -16.67
N ASP A 105 -10.34 -10.82 -16.90
CA ASP A 105 -10.89 -11.02 -18.24
C ASP A 105 -11.34 -9.69 -18.87
N TRP A 106 -11.86 -8.77 -18.04
CA TRP A 106 -12.10 -7.38 -18.41
C TRP A 106 -10.81 -6.67 -18.80
N VAL A 107 -9.77 -6.75 -17.96
CA VAL A 107 -8.47 -6.11 -18.22
C VAL A 107 -7.81 -6.73 -19.46
N ALA A 108 -7.90 -8.05 -19.62
CA ALA A 108 -7.42 -8.74 -20.82
C ALA A 108 -8.11 -8.21 -22.09
N SER A 109 -9.43 -8.06 -22.04
CA SER A 109 -10.22 -7.49 -23.14
C SER A 109 -9.83 -6.04 -23.44
N PHE A 110 -9.68 -5.20 -22.41
CA PHE A 110 -9.25 -3.80 -22.54
C PHE A 110 -7.91 -3.68 -23.28
N TYR A 111 -6.96 -4.56 -22.97
CA TYR A 111 -5.64 -4.55 -23.62
C TYR A 111 -5.55 -5.35 -24.93
N GLY A 112 -6.60 -6.07 -25.32
CA GLY A 112 -6.55 -7.02 -26.43
C GLY A 112 -5.50 -8.12 -26.19
N LYS A 113 -5.44 -8.67 -24.97
CA LYS A 113 -4.49 -9.71 -24.54
C LYS A 113 -5.21 -10.92 -23.97
N LYS A 114 -4.47 -12.01 -23.74
CA LYS A 114 -4.95 -13.17 -22.97
C LYS A 114 -4.81 -12.89 -21.48
N ARG A 115 -5.70 -13.47 -20.67
CA ARG A 115 -5.66 -13.44 -19.20
C ARG A 115 -4.27 -13.73 -18.62
N ALA A 116 -3.61 -14.79 -19.08
CA ALA A 116 -2.24 -15.14 -18.65
C ALA A 116 -1.18 -14.05 -18.90
N ARG A 117 -1.42 -13.10 -19.81
CA ARG A 117 -0.53 -11.93 -19.98
C ARG A 117 -0.77 -10.88 -18.90
N ILE A 118 -2.02 -10.69 -18.48
CA ILE A 118 -2.41 -9.76 -17.42
C ILE A 118 -1.90 -10.25 -16.07
N GLU A 119 -2.02 -11.54 -15.80
CA GLU A 119 -1.45 -12.16 -14.58
C GLU A 119 0.07 -11.95 -14.50
N ARG A 120 0.79 -12.04 -15.64
CA ARG A 120 2.22 -11.71 -15.70
C ARG A 120 2.53 -10.25 -15.44
N TYR A 121 1.63 -9.32 -15.78
CA TYR A 121 1.80 -7.91 -15.45
C TYR A 121 1.69 -7.68 -13.95
N ALA A 122 0.64 -8.22 -13.32
CA ALA A 122 0.49 -8.16 -11.87
C ALA A 122 1.69 -8.79 -11.14
N ALA A 123 2.17 -9.95 -11.60
CA ALA A 123 3.34 -10.60 -11.02
C ALA A 123 4.63 -9.76 -11.12
N ALA A 124 4.80 -8.99 -12.22
CA ALA A 124 5.95 -8.11 -12.37
C ALA A 124 5.91 -6.94 -11.37
N VAL A 125 4.73 -6.35 -11.17
CA VAL A 125 4.49 -5.28 -10.17
C VAL A 125 4.75 -5.79 -8.76
N ARG A 126 4.20 -6.96 -8.40
CA ARG A 126 4.42 -7.61 -7.10
C ARG A 126 5.92 -7.78 -6.80
N ARG A 127 6.68 -8.27 -7.77
CA ARG A 127 8.14 -8.46 -7.63
C ARG A 127 8.87 -7.14 -7.40
N ARG A 128 8.58 -6.10 -8.19
CA ARG A 128 9.23 -4.79 -8.02
C ARG A 128 8.88 -4.16 -6.67
N ALA A 129 7.63 -4.25 -6.26
CA ALA A 129 7.19 -3.77 -4.95
C ALA A 129 7.89 -4.51 -3.80
N GLU A 130 8.10 -5.82 -3.92
CA GLU A 130 8.87 -6.62 -2.98
C GLU A 130 10.33 -6.16 -2.91
N GLU A 131 11.01 -6.05 -4.05
CA GLU A 131 12.39 -5.52 -4.14
C GLU A 131 12.52 -4.13 -3.49
N ILE A 132 11.54 -3.25 -3.70
CA ILE A 132 11.51 -1.91 -3.08
C ILE A 132 11.38 -2.02 -1.56
N ARG A 133 10.44 -2.82 -1.05
CA ARG A 133 10.24 -2.98 0.39
C ARG A 133 11.48 -3.57 1.07
N GLU A 134 12.07 -4.61 0.49
CA GLU A 134 13.31 -5.22 1.01
C GLU A 134 14.45 -4.19 1.05
N GLY A 135 14.57 -3.37 0.00
CA GLY A 135 15.55 -2.28 -0.06
C GLY A 135 15.35 -1.25 1.05
N VAL A 136 14.12 -0.84 1.32
CA VAL A 136 13.82 0.10 2.42
C VAL A 136 14.13 -0.53 3.79
N GLU A 137 13.73 -1.77 4.03
CA GLU A 137 14.02 -2.47 5.29
C GLU A 137 15.53 -2.64 5.53
N ALA A 138 16.31 -2.87 4.47
CA ALA A 138 17.76 -2.90 4.54
C ALA A 138 18.31 -1.55 5.02
N LEU A 139 17.89 -0.45 4.40
CA LEU A 139 18.31 0.91 4.76
C LEU A 139 17.88 1.30 6.18
N GLU A 140 16.68 0.96 6.61
CA GLU A 140 16.20 1.23 7.98
C GLU A 140 17.05 0.49 9.02
N ARG A 141 17.42 -0.77 8.75
CA ARG A 141 18.27 -1.57 9.63
C ARG A 141 19.69 -1.03 9.71
N GLU A 142 20.26 -0.63 8.58
CA GLU A 142 21.57 0.02 8.52
C GLU A 142 21.56 1.36 9.28
N GLY A 143 20.55 2.21 9.04
CA GLY A 143 20.38 3.49 9.73
C GLY A 143 20.23 3.33 11.25
N ASN A 144 19.48 2.33 11.72
CA ASN A 144 19.33 2.05 13.14
C ASN A 144 20.64 1.54 13.78
N SER A 145 21.41 0.71 13.05
CA SER A 145 22.70 0.22 13.54
C SER A 145 23.73 1.34 13.75
N VAL A 146 23.74 2.36 12.88
CA VAL A 146 24.63 3.52 13.01
C VAL A 146 24.20 4.42 14.19
N ALA A 147 22.89 4.55 14.44
CA ALA A 147 22.37 5.30 15.58
C ALA A 147 22.71 4.61 16.92
N ASP A 148 22.63 3.29 16.99
CA ASP A 148 22.99 2.51 18.17
C ASP A 148 24.50 2.63 18.49
N ASP A 149 25.38 2.52 17.48
CA ASP A 149 26.84 2.68 17.65
C ASP A 149 27.23 4.10 18.11
N ALA A 150 26.57 5.14 17.60
CA ALA A 150 26.79 6.52 18.03
C ALA A 150 26.36 6.73 19.50
N SER A 151 25.34 6.02 19.96
CA SER A 151 24.86 6.11 21.35
C SER A 151 25.79 5.40 22.34
N VAL A 152 26.48 4.34 21.93
CA VAL A 152 27.50 3.63 22.75
C VAL A 152 28.79 4.45 22.88
N GLY A 153 29.18 5.20 21.84
CA GLY A 153 30.38 6.05 21.84
C GLY A 153 30.33 7.26 22.78
N CYS A 154 29.15 7.66 23.27
CA CYS A 154 28.98 8.87 24.09
C CYS A 154 29.08 8.62 25.61
N GLN A 155 29.20 7.37 26.07
CA GLN A 155 29.20 7.01 27.51
C GLN A 155 30.58 6.95 28.17
N VAL A 156 31.68 7.25 27.47
CA VAL A 156 33.03 7.23 28.05
C VAL A 156 33.69 8.60 27.93
N ARG A 157 33.38 9.53 28.85
CA ARG A 157 34.23 10.69 29.23
C ARG A 157 33.56 11.61 30.26
N THR A 158 33.31 11.12 31.46
CA THR A 158 33.38 11.99 32.65
C THR A 158 33.73 11.10 33.83
N ASP A 159 34.98 11.17 34.28
CA ASP A 159 35.43 10.85 35.64
C ASP A 159 36.92 11.22 35.73
N ILE A 160 37.19 12.50 36.05
CA ILE A 160 38.43 12.99 36.67
C ILE A 160 38.01 13.92 37.81
#